data_AF-A0A321LUS3-F1
#
_entry.id   AF-A0A321LUS3-F1
#
_cell.length_a   1.000
_cell.length_b   1.000
_cell.length_c   1.000
_cell.angle_alpha   90.00
_cell.angle_beta   90.00
_cell.angle_gamma   90.00
#
_symmetry.space_group_name_H-M   'P 1'
#
loop_
_entity.id
_entity.type
_entity.pdbx_description
1 polymer ?
#
loop_
_entity_poly.entity_id
_entity_poly.type
_entity_poly.pdbx_seq_one_letter_code
_entity_poly.pdbx_strand_id
1 'polypeptide(L)'
;MIEEFMNETGTMTLETAATDVLQEAQQDLASGIEHAFSSSFPEHDCRLETIGQPLPDFVRGTYYLNGPARFGAGEFSWRHWLDGDGMVSALRFEKEMIRVRSRYVRSRKFQEEQNAGRPLFRTFGTAFPGSQLNRAHNGLESPVNVSVYPFEGRLLAFGEQGLPWELDPETLETRGQFTFGGRLNDASPFSAHPKFDAETGEMFNFGIFFSAQTPRLYFYCLQNGEMRYRKSVPLEYPCSVHDFSISSNYAIFYLSPYLLDINGLLKEGKTVMESLRWEPERGSRLLVLDRKTGEPIISLPVGNRHCLHLINSFEQGERLIVDVVEYDEPLYGYYQPIPDLFSNVSQGGPVRLVIDLQSREIIERIALDYLKAPDFPATDPRRAMHSYDELWMLGISTTGRPGRKFFDQLVHARWDQHSVGDIYQCPPMRYLGGEPVFIGEPGSGNGVVICQEFDAAARKSSFLVFEAARVAPGPVTRIPLDDLLYLGFHAGFRFG
;
A
#
# COMPACT_ATOMS: atom_id res chain seq x y z
N MET A 1 40.87 29.67 67.23
CA MET A 1 41.00 30.52 66.02
C MET A 1 40.80 29.56 64.85
N ILE A 2 39.58 29.16 64.47
CA ILE A 2 38.43 29.93 63.94
C ILE A 2 38.79 30.64 62.63
N GLU A 3 38.13 30.19 61.54
CA GLU A 3 37.99 30.75 60.17
C GLU A 3 39.31 30.81 59.36
N GLU A 4 39.45 30.31 58.13
CA GLU A 4 38.62 30.37 56.92
C GLU A 4 39.18 29.41 55.83
N PHE A 5 38.43 29.17 54.76
CA PHE A 5 38.70 28.34 53.55
C PHE A 5 38.22 26.87 53.57
N MET A 6 36.90 26.72 53.51
CA MET A 6 36.24 25.67 52.72
C MET A 6 35.72 26.26 51.41
N ASN A 7 36.15 25.67 50.30
CA ASN A 7 35.64 25.68 48.91
C ASN A 7 36.88 25.29 48.08
N GLU A 8 36.93 24.26 47.24
CA GLU A 8 35.95 23.73 46.32
C GLU A 8 36.19 22.22 46.16
N THR A 9 35.23 21.39 46.56
CA THR A 9 35.20 19.98 46.16
C THR A 9 34.48 19.89 44.82
N GLY A 10 35.22 19.48 43.79
CA GLY A 10 34.72 19.24 42.44
C GLY A 10 33.59 18.22 42.43
N THR A 11 32.38 18.74 42.24
CA THR A 11 31.24 18.01 41.70
C THR A 11 31.37 18.07 40.18
N MET A 12 32.13 17.16 39.58
CA MET A 12 31.92 16.85 38.16
C MET A 12 30.59 16.11 38.07
N THR A 13 29.55 16.87 37.76
CA THR A 13 28.21 16.36 37.45
C THR A 13 28.28 15.43 36.25
N LEU A 14 27.59 14.30 36.37
CA LEU A 14 27.24 13.33 35.32
C LEU A 14 26.31 13.93 34.24
N GLU A 15 26.44 15.23 33.94
CA GLU A 15 25.59 15.98 32.99
C GLU A 15 26.30 16.31 31.68
N THR A 16 27.59 15.99 31.53
CA THR A 16 28.34 16.21 30.28
C THR A 16 28.62 14.93 29.48
N ALA A 17 28.08 13.79 29.92
CA ALA A 17 28.14 12.52 29.16
C ALA A 17 26.78 12.10 28.56
N ALA A 18 25.75 12.94 28.70
CA ALA A 18 24.37 12.66 28.23
C ALA A 18 23.89 13.60 27.11
N THR A 19 24.79 14.41 26.55
CA THR A 19 24.45 15.43 25.55
C THR A 19 25.23 15.31 24.23
N ASP A 20 26.10 14.30 24.09
CA ASP A 20 26.81 13.98 22.83
C ASP A 20 26.20 12.81 22.04
N VAL A 21 24.95 12.42 22.34
CA VAL A 21 24.18 11.44 21.52
C VAL A 21 23.06 12.13 20.71
N LEU A 22 23.10 13.45 20.58
CA LEU A 22 22.14 14.20 19.77
C LEU A 22 22.85 14.93 18.62
N GLN A 23 22.39 14.62 17.40
CA GLN A 23 22.79 15.16 16.08
C GLN A 23 24.04 14.55 15.42
N GLU A 24 24.01 13.25 15.12
CA GLU A 24 24.31 12.93 13.72
C GLU A 24 23.15 13.52 12.92
N ALA A 25 23.40 14.58 12.12
CA ALA A 25 22.40 15.12 11.23
C ALA A 25 21.93 13.99 10.32
N GLN A 26 20.74 13.46 10.60
CA GLN A 26 20.16 12.38 9.83
C GLN A 26 20.13 12.82 8.37
N GLN A 27 20.83 12.10 7.51
CA GLN A 27 21.08 12.54 6.14
C GLN A 27 19.74 12.75 5.42
N ASP A 28 19.50 13.93 4.87
CA ASP A 28 18.31 14.19 4.07
C ASP A 28 18.52 13.68 2.64
N LEU A 29 18.07 12.46 2.36
CA LEU A 29 18.16 11.80 1.04
C LEU A 29 16.87 11.96 0.23
N ALA A 30 15.85 12.60 0.79
CA ALA A 30 14.62 12.97 0.11
C ALA A 30 14.22 14.42 0.43
N SER A 31 15.10 15.35 0.09
CA SER A 31 14.87 16.77 0.34
C SER A 31 13.60 17.32 -0.32
N GLY A 32 12.83 18.10 0.45
CA GLY A 32 11.57 18.69 0.04
C GLY A 32 10.36 17.74 0.07
N ILE A 33 10.54 16.47 0.48
CA ILE A 33 9.44 15.49 0.56
C ILE A 33 8.34 15.91 1.54
N GLU A 34 8.65 16.75 2.53
CA GLU A 34 7.66 17.28 3.49
C GLU A 34 6.49 18.00 2.81
N HIS A 35 6.70 18.55 1.61
CA HIS A 35 5.65 19.20 0.82
C HIS A 35 4.59 18.22 0.32
N ALA A 36 4.93 16.93 0.20
CA ALA A 36 3.99 15.86 -0.14
C ALA A 36 3.10 15.42 1.04
N PHE A 37 3.31 15.98 2.23
CA PHE A 37 2.53 15.68 3.43
C PHE A 37 1.81 16.93 3.96
N SER A 38 1.14 17.62 3.05
CA SER A 38 0.40 18.85 3.35
C SER A 38 -0.81 18.59 4.27
N SER A 39 -1.19 19.60 5.04
CA SER A 39 -2.35 19.52 5.94
C SER A 39 -3.63 19.13 5.19
N SER A 40 -3.80 19.66 3.98
CA SER A 40 -4.82 19.25 3.00
C SER A 40 -4.31 19.46 1.59
N PHE A 41 -4.91 18.77 0.63
CA PHE A 41 -4.66 18.89 -0.80
C PHE A 41 -5.92 19.39 -1.51
N PRO A 42 -5.78 20.15 -2.61
CA PRO A 42 -6.93 20.62 -3.37
C PRO A 42 -7.64 19.46 -4.11
N GLU A 43 -8.94 19.60 -4.27
CA GLU A 43 -9.74 18.76 -5.17
C GLU A 43 -9.66 19.33 -6.59
N HIS A 44 -9.36 18.48 -7.57
CA HIS A 44 -9.14 18.91 -8.95
C HIS A 44 -10.34 18.59 -9.84
N ASP A 45 -10.56 19.41 -10.87
CA ASP A 45 -11.45 19.11 -11.97
C ASP A 45 -11.05 19.92 -13.21
N CYS A 46 -9.99 19.49 -13.88
CA CYS A 46 -9.37 20.26 -14.96
C CYS A 46 -8.87 19.37 -16.09
N ARG A 47 -8.66 20.00 -17.25
CA ARG A 47 -7.98 19.37 -18.39
C ARG A 47 -6.48 19.43 -18.16
N LEU A 48 -5.78 18.39 -18.61
CA LEU A 48 -4.33 18.30 -18.56
C LEU A 48 -3.75 18.31 -19.97
N GLU A 49 -2.61 18.95 -20.10
CA GLU A 49 -1.78 18.91 -21.31
C GLU A 49 -0.68 17.86 -21.17
N THR A 50 -0.09 17.45 -22.29
CA THR A 50 1.00 16.49 -22.32
C THR A 50 2.28 17.13 -22.83
N ILE A 51 3.41 16.76 -22.26
CA ILE A 51 4.75 17.14 -22.71
C ILE A 51 5.48 15.87 -23.15
N GLY A 52 6.17 15.92 -24.30
CA GLY A 52 6.93 14.79 -24.85
C GLY A 52 6.26 14.19 -26.08
N GLN A 53 6.34 12.88 -26.22
CA GLN A 53 5.72 12.15 -27.32
C GLN A 53 4.18 12.12 -27.16
N PRO A 54 3.41 12.07 -28.26
CA PRO A 54 1.98 11.82 -28.20
C PRO A 54 1.69 10.49 -27.49
N LEU A 55 0.63 10.44 -26.68
CA LEU A 55 0.19 9.18 -26.08
C LEU A 55 -0.25 8.20 -27.18
N PRO A 56 0.09 6.91 -27.07
CA PRO A 56 -0.42 5.90 -27.99
C PRO A 56 -1.94 5.87 -28.03
N ASP A 57 -2.50 5.53 -29.20
CA ASP A 57 -3.96 5.52 -29.41
C ASP A 57 -4.71 4.52 -28.54
N PHE A 58 -4.05 3.44 -28.09
CA PHE A 58 -4.63 2.44 -27.21
C PHE A 58 -4.77 2.89 -25.74
N VAL A 59 -4.13 4.01 -25.35
CA VAL A 59 -4.26 4.57 -24.00
C VAL A 59 -5.60 5.32 -23.93
N ARG A 60 -6.68 4.56 -23.73
CA ARG A 60 -8.07 5.07 -23.65
C ARG A 60 -8.79 4.40 -22.50
N GLY A 61 -9.40 5.20 -21.64
CA GLY A 61 -10.00 4.72 -20.40
C GLY A 61 -9.74 5.65 -19.22
N THR A 62 -9.75 5.08 -18.01
CA THR A 62 -9.54 5.85 -16.77
C THR A 62 -8.50 5.18 -15.88
N TYR A 63 -7.46 5.93 -15.51
CA TYR A 63 -6.53 5.61 -14.43
C TYR A 63 -7.13 6.10 -13.11
N TYR A 64 -7.38 5.21 -12.17
CA TYR A 64 -7.83 5.54 -10.83
C TYR A 64 -6.68 5.37 -9.84
N LEU A 65 -6.56 6.29 -8.88
CA LEU A 65 -5.55 6.29 -7.82
C LEU A 65 -6.21 6.67 -6.50
N ASN A 66 -5.92 5.93 -5.42
CA ASN A 66 -6.30 6.34 -4.06
C ASN A 66 -5.04 6.57 -3.20
N GLY A 67 -5.17 7.36 -2.15
CA GLY A 67 -4.07 7.65 -1.24
C GLY A 67 -4.44 8.64 -0.14
N PRO A 68 -3.62 8.72 0.91
CA PRO A 68 -3.78 9.65 2.01
C PRO A 68 -3.43 11.07 1.55
N ALA A 69 -4.36 12.00 1.75
CA ALA A 69 -4.28 13.34 1.19
C ALA A 69 -4.65 14.45 2.18
N ARG A 70 -4.75 14.15 3.48
CA ARG A 70 -5.02 15.18 4.51
C ARG A 70 -4.25 14.86 5.78
N PHE A 71 -3.10 15.50 5.96
CA PHE A 71 -2.17 15.21 7.06
C PHE A 71 -2.30 16.12 8.28
N GLY A 72 -3.25 17.06 8.31
CA GLY A 72 -3.43 17.95 9.46
C GLY A 72 -4.80 18.61 9.58
N ALA A 73 -5.07 19.16 10.77
CA ALA A 73 -6.28 19.90 11.10
C ALA A 73 -5.95 20.99 12.14
N GLY A 74 -5.83 22.25 11.70
CA GLY A 74 -5.31 23.33 12.54
C GLY A 74 -3.86 23.04 12.94
N GLU A 75 -3.56 23.12 14.24
CA GLU A 75 -2.22 22.81 14.80
C GLU A 75 -1.93 21.31 14.91
N PHE A 76 -2.91 20.45 14.66
CA PHE A 76 -2.74 19.00 14.74
C PHE A 76 -2.16 18.45 13.43
N SER A 77 -1.20 17.53 13.54
CA SER A 77 -0.61 16.80 12.41
C SER A 77 -0.60 15.29 12.68
N TRP A 78 -0.99 14.52 11.66
CA TRP A 78 -0.88 13.07 11.68
C TRP A 78 0.60 12.65 11.58
N ARG A 79 0.98 11.58 12.30
CA ARG A 79 2.38 11.12 12.39
C ARG A 79 2.73 10.03 11.41
N HIS A 80 1.76 9.30 10.89
CA HIS A 80 1.99 8.10 10.09
C HIS A 80 1.31 8.22 8.71
N TRP A 81 1.97 7.72 7.66
CA TRP A 81 1.51 7.88 6.27
C TRP A 81 0.07 7.39 6.06
N LEU A 82 -0.29 6.23 6.63
CA LEU A 82 -1.64 5.65 6.58
C LEU A 82 -2.74 6.45 7.32
N ASP A 83 -2.41 7.50 8.08
CA ASP A 83 -3.40 8.20 8.90
C ASP A 83 -4.22 9.24 8.12
N GLY A 84 -3.69 9.74 7.00
CA GLY A 84 -4.32 10.82 6.23
C GLY A 84 -5.61 10.37 5.54
N ASP A 85 -6.61 11.25 5.45
CA ASP A 85 -7.88 10.91 4.81
C ASP A 85 -7.74 10.63 3.31
N GLY A 86 -8.50 9.67 2.79
CA GLY A 86 -8.41 9.19 1.42
C GLY A 86 -8.93 10.21 0.41
N MET A 87 -8.13 10.47 -0.62
CA MET A 87 -8.57 11.14 -1.84
C MET A 87 -8.41 10.20 -3.02
N VAL A 88 -9.47 10.10 -3.84
CA VAL A 88 -9.45 9.37 -5.10
C VAL A 88 -9.23 10.34 -6.24
N SER A 89 -8.35 9.99 -7.16
CA SER A 89 -8.09 10.70 -8.42
C SER A 89 -8.42 9.81 -9.60
N ALA A 90 -9.05 10.39 -10.62
CA ALA A 90 -9.35 9.75 -11.90
C ALA A 90 -8.72 10.58 -13.04
N LEU A 91 -7.78 9.98 -13.76
CA LEU A 91 -7.23 10.48 -15.02
C LEU A 91 -7.96 9.81 -16.18
N ARG A 92 -8.79 10.57 -16.91
CA ARG A 92 -9.54 10.09 -18.07
C ARG A 92 -8.80 10.41 -19.35
N PHE A 93 -8.56 9.39 -20.15
CA PHE A 93 -7.91 9.45 -21.44
C PHE A 93 -8.97 9.32 -22.53
N GLU A 94 -9.46 10.47 -22.99
CA GLU A 94 -10.40 10.57 -24.10
C GLU A 94 -9.61 10.85 -25.40
N LYS A 95 -10.28 10.77 -26.56
CA LYS A 95 -9.61 10.88 -27.87
C LYS A 95 -8.82 12.18 -28.06
N GLU A 96 -9.33 13.29 -27.54
CA GLU A 96 -8.78 14.63 -27.79
C GLU A 96 -8.37 15.35 -26.50
N MET A 97 -8.55 14.72 -25.33
CA MET A 97 -8.38 15.38 -24.06
C MET A 97 -8.06 14.40 -22.93
N ILE A 98 -7.24 14.88 -22.00
CA ILE A 98 -7.01 14.24 -20.72
C ILE A 98 -7.66 15.12 -19.66
N ARG A 99 -8.44 14.51 -18.77
CA ARG A 99 -9.05 15.22 -17.64
C ARG A 99 -8.66 14.55 -16.34
N VAL A 100 -8.27 15.34 -15.34
CA VAL A 100 -8.15 14.86 -13.96
C VAL A 100 -9.34 15.33 -13.14
N ARG A 101 -9.86 14.43 -12.32
CA ARG A 101 -10.76 14.77 -11.23
C ARG A 101 -10.25 14.12 -9.96
N SER A 102 -10.16 14.87 -8.86
CA SER A 102 -9.86 14.31 -7.55
C SER A 102 -10.86 14.76 -6.50
N ARG A 103 -11.30 13.85 -5.63
CA ARG A 103 -12.26 14.13 -4.55
C ARG A 103 -11.88 13.32 -3.31
N TYR A 104 -11.94 13.92 -2.13
CA TYR A 104 -11.86 13.14 -0.91
C TYR A 104 -13.04 12.20 -0.83
N VAL A 105 -12.78 10.98 -0.37
CA VAL A 105 -13.85 10.10 0.08
C VAL A 105 -14.50 10.75 1.29
N ARG A 106 -15.78 11.11 1.17
CA ARG A 106 -16.56 11.68 2.26
C ARG A 106 -16.94 10.57 3.25
N SER A 107 -15.92 9.92 3.82
CA SER A 107 -16.10 8.87 4.82
C SER A 107 -16.69 9.42 6.10
N ARG A 108 -17.09 8.52 7.01
CA ARG A 108 -17.55 8.92 8.35
C ARG A 108 -16.48 9.71 9.10
N LYS A 109 -15.22 9.23 9.14
CA LYS A 109 -14.09 9.94 9.74
C LYS A 109 -13.98 11.36 9.18
N PHE A 110 -13.91 11.47 7.85
CA PHE A 110 -13.71 12.74 7.17
C PHE A 110 -14.81 13.76 7.54
N GLN A 111 -16.08 13.34 7.44
CA GLN A 111 -17.23 14.20 7.70
C GLN A 111 -17.34 14.62 9.17
N GLU A 112 -17.21 13.68 10.10
CA GLU A 112 -17.30 13.99 11.54
C GLU A 112 -16.17 14.94 11.99
N GLU A 113 -14.94 14.73 11.52
CA GLU A 113 -13.80 15.60 11.85
C GLU A 113 -13.89 16.97 11.18
N GLN A 114 -14.37 17.05 9.93
CA GLN A 114 -14.67 18.34 9.27
C GLN A 114 -15.72 19.12 10.07
N ASN A 115 -16.82 18.48 10.45
CA ASN A 115 -17.91 19.11 11.18
C ASN A 115 -17.47 19.57 12.58
N ALA A 116 -16.58 18.82 13.22
CA ALA A 116 -16.02 19.18 14.51
C ALA A 116 -14.89 20.23 14.44
N GLY A 117 -14.31 20.46 13.25
CA GLY A 117 -13.15 21.34 13.06
C GLY A 117 -11.87 20.87 13.76
N ARG A 118 -11.80 19.60 14.16
CA ARG A 118 -10.69 19.01 14.93
C ARG A 118 -10.66 17.49 14.75
N PRO A 119 -9.51 16.83 14.98
CA PRO A 119 -9.45 15.37 14.95
C PRO A 119 -10.31 14.78 16.08
N LEU A 120 -10.91 13.62 15.80
CA LEU A 120 -11.78 12.89 16.72
C LEU A 120 -11.27 11.47 16.95
N PHE A 121 -10.77 10.83 15.90
CA PHE A 121 -10.41 9.42 15.94
C PHE A 121 -8.91 9.23 16.09
N ARG A 122 -8.51 8.20 16.82
CA ARG A 122 -7.14 7.68 16.65
C ARG A 122 -7.11 6.79 15.42
N THR A 123 -5.94 6.68 14.82
CA THR A 123 -5.72 6.03 13.53
C THR A 123 -4.64 4.96 13.65
N PHE A 124 -4.04 4.56 12.54
CA PHE A 124 -3.06 3.49 12.48
C PHE A 124 -1.82 3.81 13.33
N GLY A 125 -1.25 5.02 13.18
CA GLY A 125 -0.02 5.43 13.85
C GLY A 125 -0.13 6.65 14.77
N THR A 126 -1.30 7.28 14.86
CA THR A 126 -1.49 8.47 15.71
C THR A 126 -2.65 8.30 16.69
N ALA A 127 -2.38 8.59 17.97
CA ALA A 127 -3.38 8.74 19.02
C ALA A 127 -3.09 10.01 19.82
N PHE A 128 -4.13 10.57 20.42
CA PHE A 128 -4.05 11.79 21.24
C PHE A 128 -5.08 11.73 22.39
N PRO A 129 -4.94 12.57 23.44
CA PRO A 129 -5.88 12.57 24.56
C PRO A 129 -7.33 12.76 24.10
N GLY A 130 -8.23 11.86 24.53
CA GLY A 130 -9.64 11.89 24.14
C GLY A 130 -9.95 11.38 22.72
N SER A 131 -8.96 10.89 21.97
CA SER A 131 -9.18 10.23 20.69
C SER A 131 -10.00 8.94 20.84
N GLN A 132 -10.99 8.76 19.97
CA GLN A 132 -11.94 7.65 20.05
C GLN A 132 -11.64 6.53 19.04
N LEU A 133 -12.04 5.30 19.39
CA LEU A 133 -12.23 4.20 18.45
C LEU A 133 -13.64 4.30 17.84
N ASN A 134 -13.88 3.61 16.71
CA ASN A 134 -15.22 3.39 16.19
C ASN A 134 -16.03 2.59 17.23
N ARG A 135 -17.15 3.18 17.64
CA ARG A 135 -18.03 2.68 18.71
C ARG A 135 -18.74 1.38 18.37
N ALA A 136 -18.95 1.07 17.08
CA ALA A 136 -19.71 -0.08 16.64
C ALA A 136 -18.93 -1.40 16.81
N HIS A 137 -17.60 -1.34 16.69
CA HIS A 137 -16.76 -2.55 16.69
C HIS A 137 -15.46 -2.41 17.51
N ASN A 138 -15.32 -1.34 18.29
CA ASN A 138 -14.12 -1.05 19.10
C ASN A 138 -12.80 -1.14 18.29
N GLY A 139 -12.82 -0.67 17.05
CA GLY A 139 -11.65 -0.64 16.16
C GLY A 139 -11.41 0.75 15.57
N LEU A 140 -10.52 0.87 14.59
CA LEU A 140 -10.26 2.16 13.95
C LEU A 140 -11.43 2.59 13.05
N GLU A 141 -11.68 3.90 13.01
CA GLU A 141 -12.51 4.48 11.95
C GLU A 141 -11.66 4.72 10.71
N SER A 142 -12.12 4.24 9.55
CA SER A 142 -11.30 4.17 8.35
C SER A 142 -11.11 5.52 7.66
N PRO A 143 -9.88 5.88 7.27
CA PRO A 143 -9.62 7.01 6.37
C PRO A 143 -9.93 6.71 4.90
N VAL A 144 -10.18 5.44 4.53
CA VAL A 144 -10.55 5.00 3.15
C VAL A 144 -9.53 5.43 2.09
N ASN A 145 -8.25 5.23 2.38
CA ASN A 145 -7.13 5.87 1.67
C ASN A 145 -6.19 4.88 0.95
N VAL A 146 -6.50 3.58 0.89
CA VAL A 146 -5.55 2.56 0.41
C VAL A 146 -5.68 2.32 -1.08
N SER A 147 -6.87 1.92 -1.54
CA SER A 147 -7.06 1.51 -2.94
C SER A 147 -8.41 1.94 -3.50
N VAL A 148 -8.54 1.84 -4.82
CA VAL A 148 -9.79 2.13 -5.53
C VAL A 148 -9.86 1.28 -6.80
N TYR A 149 -10.96 0.56 -6.99
CA TYR A 149 -11.13 -0.34 -8.13
C TYR A 149 -12.55 -0.29 -8.71
N PRO A 150 -12.70 -0.40 -10.04
CA PRO A 150 -14.00 -0.59 -10.65
C PRO A 150 -14.54 -1.99 -10.34
N PHE A 151 -15.83 -2.10 -10.10
CA PHE A 151 -16.52 -3.37 -9.89
C PHE A 151 -17.94 -3.29 -10.43
N GLU A 152 -18.21 -3.99 -11.55
CA GLU A 152 -19.56 -4.13 -12.14
C GLU A 152 -20.32 -2.79 -12.33
N GLY A 153 -19.63 -1.81 -12.91
CA GLY A 153 -20.18 -0.48 -13.15
C GLY A 153 -20.12 0.48 -11.96
N ARG A 154 -19.66 0.02 -10.80
CA ARG A 154 -19.38 0.83 -9.61
C ARG A 154 -17.89 1.16 -9.52
N LEU A 155 -17.56 2.12 -8.67
CA LEU A 155 -16.20 2.40 -8.23
C LEU A 155 -16.14 2.25 -6.72
N LEU A 156 -15.32 1.35 -6.21
CA LEU A 156 -15.19 1.09 -4.78
C LEU A 156 -13.84 1.59 -4.28
N ALA A 157 -13.85 2.41 -3.23
CA ALA A 157 -12.66 2.87 -2.52
C ALA A 157 -12.52 2.11 -1.19
N PHE A 158 -11.29 1.75 -0.83
CA PHE A 158 -11.01 0.91 0.32
C PHE A 158 -9.98 1.56 1.25
N GLY A 159 -10.06 1.20 2.52
CA GLY A 159 -9.00 1.42 3.51
C GLY A 159 -8.64 0.11 4.19
N GLU A 160 -7.54 0.09 4.94
CA GLU A 160 -7.09 -1.10 5.70
C GLU A 160 -8.12 -1.58 6.74
N GLN A 161 -9.03 -0.69 7.17
CA GLN A 161 -10.11 -1.01 8.10
C GLN A 161 -11.46 -0.68 7.49
N GLY A 162 -12.49 -1.39 7.95
CA GLY A 162 -13.88 -1.08 7.64
C GLY A 162 -14.34 -1.55 6.26
N LEU A 163 -15.53 -1.07 5.90
CA LEU A 163 -16.20 -1.44 4.65
C LEU A 163 -15.69 -0.59 3.47
N PRO A 164 -15.79 -1.11 2.24
CA PRO A 164 -15.53 -0.30 1.05
C PRO A 164 -16.60 0.78 0.92
N TRP A 165 -16.23 1.89 0.28
CA TRP A 165 -17.12 3.00 -0.03
C TRP A 165 -17.36 3.08 -1.53
N GLU A 166 -18.63 3.14 -1.93
CA GLU A 166 -19.00 3.36 -3.32
C GLU A 166 -18.85 4.85 -3.68
N LEU A 167 -18.22 5.09 -4.81
CA LEU A 167 -18.11 6.38 -5.46
C LEU A 167 -18.83 6.34 -6.80
N ASP A 168 -19.32 7.49 -7.24
CA ASP A 168 -19.72 7.68 -8.62
C ASP A 168 -18.48 7.64 -9.54
N PRO A 169 -18.42 6.77 -10.56
CA PRO A 169 -17.22 6.61 -11.39
C PRO A 169 -16.90 7.84 -12.25
N GLU A 170 -17.86 8.73 -12.49
CA GLU A 170 -17.71 9.94 -13.30
C GLU A 170 -17.35 11.16 -12.44
N THR A 171 -18.08 11.38 -11.35
CA THR A 171 -17.96 12.55 -10.48
C THR A 171 -17.06 12.34 -9.28
N LEU A 172 -16.78 11.09 -8.91
CA LEU A 172 -16.13 10.69 -7.66
C LEU A 172 -16.90 11.13 -6.40
N GLU A 173 -18.17 11.50 -6.55
CA GLU A 173 -19.05 11.77 -5.41
C GLU A 173 -19.26 10.51 -4.59
N THR A 174 -19.12 10.64 -3.27
CA THR A 174 -19.27 9.52 -2.35
C THR A 174 -20.75 9.14 -2.18
N ARG A 175 -21.09 7.89 -2.48
CA ARG A 175 -22.46 7.36 -2.37
C ARG A 175 -22.73 6.68 -1.03
N GLY A 176 -21.67 6.23 -0.33
CA GLY A 176 -21.76 5.62 1.00
C GLY A 176 -21.00 4.30 1.10
N GLN A 177 -21.10 3.61 2.23
CA GLN A 177 -20.53 2.27 2.39
C GLN A 177 -21.26 1.25 1.51
N PHE A 178 -20.51 0.35 0.88
CA PHE A 178 -21.04 -0.73 0.07
C PHE A 178 -21.06 -2.05 0.86
N THR A 179 -22.25 -2.55 1.16
CA THR A 179 -22.47 -3.66 2.10
C THR A 179 -22.73 -5.02 1.42
N PHE A 180 -22.70 -5.07 0.09
CA PHE A 180 -23.04 -6.25 -0.71
C PHE A 180 -24.40 -6.87 -0.31
N GLY A 181 -25.45 -6.06 -0.35
CA GLY A 181 -26.80 -6.48 0.05
C GLY A 181 -26.95 -6.68 1.57
N GLY A 182 -26.19 -5.93 2.38
CA GLY A 182 -26.21 -6.04 3.85
C GLY A 182 -25.51 -7.28 4.42
N ARG A 183 -24.76 -8.01 3.59
CA ARG A 183 -23.97 -9.18 4.02
C ARG A 183 -22.70 -8.79 4.77
N LEU A 184 -22.19 -7.59 4.50
CA LEU A 184 -21.17 -6.94 5.32
C LEU A 184 -21.82 -5.91 6.26
N ASN A 185 -21.23 -5.77 7.44
CA ASN A 185 -21.58 -4.79 8.46
C ASN A 185 -20.30 -4.19 9.07
N ASP A 186 -20.42 -3.19 9.93
CA ASP A 186 -19.26 -2.48 10.51
C ASP A 186 -18.27 -3.38 11.27
N ALA A 187 -18.68 -4.57 11.72
CA ALA A 187 -17.80 -5.53 12.38
C ALA A 187 -17.16 -6.54 11.41
N SER A 188 -17.50 -6.48 10.12
CA SER A 188 -16.97 -7.37 9.09
C SER A 188 -15.59 -6.89 8.64
N PRO A 189 -14.52 -7.67 8.86
CA PRO A 189 -13.22 -7.30 8.33
C PRO A 189 -13.22 -7.47 6.81
N PHE A 190 -12.63 -6.52 6.10
CA PHE A 190 -12.55 -6.51 4.64
C PHE A 190 -11.25 -5.82 4.21
N SER A 191 -10.42 -6.50 3.41
CA SER A 191 -9.14 -5.97 2.97
C SER A 191 -9.30 -4.94 1.86
N ALA A 192 -8.33 -4.03 1.76
CA ALA A 192 -8.19 -3.08 0.68
C ALA A 192 -7.62 -3.68 -0.62
N HIS A 193 -7.30 -4.98 -0.65
CA HIS A 193 -6.66 -5.61 -1.81
C HIS A 193 -7.54 -6.70 -2.44
N PRO A 194 -8.74 -6.35 -2.96
CA PRO A 194 -9.54 -7.34 -3.67
C PRO A 194 -8.82 -7.81 -4.93
N LYS A 195 -9.01 -9.09 -5.28
CA LYS A 195 -8.50 -9.67 -6.51
C LYS A 195 -9.67 -10.05 -7.43
N PHE A 196 -9.51 -9.81 -8.72
CA PHE A 196 -10.56 -9.99 -9.70
C PHE A 196 -10.22 -11.14 -10.64
N ASP A 197 -11.17 -12.04 -10.85
CA ASP A 197 -11.11 -13.06 -11.89
C ASP A 197 -11.79 -12.48 -13.14
N ALA A 198 -11.00 -12.17 -14.17
CA ALA A 198 -11.51 -11.58 -15.40
C ALA A 198 -12.34 -12.56 -16.24
N GLU A 199 -12.17 -13.87 -16.07
CA GLU A 199 -12.93 -14.89 -16.80
C GLU A 199 -14.34 -15.06 -16.22
N THR A 200 -14.46 -15.04 -14.89
CA THR A 200 -15.75 -15.23 -14.20
C THR A 200 -16.45 -13.92 -13.82
N GLY A 201 -15.72 -12.81 -13.78
CA GLY A 201 -16.19 -11.53 -13.25
C GLY A 201 -16.31 -11.51 -11.71
N GLU A 202 -15.77 -12.52 -11.02
CA GLU A 202 -15.82 -12.59 -9.56
C GLU A 202 -14.75 -11.69 -8.93
N MET A 203 -15.13 -11.06 -7.82
CA MET A 203 -14.22 -10.40 -6.90
C MET A 203 -14.00 -11.30 -5.69
N PHE A 204 -12.74 -11.59 -5.40
CA PHE A 204 -12.32 -12.26 -4.18
C PHE A 204 -11.75 -11.23 -3.21
N ASN A 205 -12.05 -11.39 -1.92
CA ASN A 205 -11.47 -10.58 -0.87
C ASN A 205 -11.35 -11.40 0.41
N PHE A 206 -10.75 -10.84 1.45
CA PHE A 206 -10.66 -11.46 2.76
C PHE A 206 -10.78 -10.43 3.88
N GLY A 207 -10.75 -10.89 5.12
CA GLY A 207 -10.59 -10.03 6.27
C GLY A 207 -10.13 -10.81 7.50
N ILE A 208 -9.27 -10.20 8.30
CA ILE A 208 -8.79 -10.79 9.55
C ILE A 208 -9.67 -10.35 10.71
N PHE A 209 -10.25 -11.34 11.39
CA PHE A 209 -10.88 -11.14 12.67
C PHE A 209 -9.85 -11.36 13.77
N PHE A 210 -9.37 -10.26 14.31
CA PHE A 210 -8.42 -10.24 15.41
C PHE A 210 -9.13 -10.64 16.71
N SER A 211 -8.80 -11.81 17.24
CA SER A 211 -9.23 -12.30 18.55
C SER A 211 -8.03 -12.87 19.29
N ALA A 212 -7.91 -12.60 20.58
CA ALA A 212 -6.83 -13.12 21.40
C ALA A 212 -6.92 -14.65 21.62
N GLN A 213 -8.11 -15.23 21.44
CA GLN A 213 -8.37 -16.66 21.68
C GLN A 213 -8.72 -17.41 20.39
N THR A 214 -9.38 -16.75 19.45
CA THR A 214 -9.98 -17.37 18.28
C THR A 214 -9.76 -16.51 17.03
N PRO A 215 -8.52 -16.17 16.66
CA PRO A 215 -8.25 -15.39 15.45
C PRO A 215 -8.71 -16.16 14.21
N ARG A 216 -9.29 -15.45 13.24
CA ARG A 216 -9.85 -16.08 12.03
C ARG A 216 -9.56 -15.25 10.80
N LEU A 217 -9.34 -15.94 9.68
CA LEU A 217 -9.39 -15.39 8.35
C LEU A 217 -10.78 -15.65 7.76
N TYR A 218 -11.46 -14.59 7.34
CA TYR A 218 -12.67 -14.69 6.52
C TYR A 218 -12.30 -14.52 5.06
N PHE A 219 -12.76 -15.43 4.21
CA PHE A 219 -12.54 -15.38 2.76
C PHE A 219 -13.87 -15.20 2.05
N TYR A 220 -13.94 -14.25 1.13
CA TYR A 220 -15.15 -13.81 0.45
C TYR A 220 -15.03 -14.01 -1.06
N CYS A 221 -16.13 -14.44 -1.67
CA CYS A 221 -16.35 -14.36 -3.11
C CYS A 221 -17.60 -13.54 -3.37
N LEU A 222 -17.48 -12.54 -4.24
CA LEU A 222 -18.49 -11.53 -4.52
C LEU A 222 -18.69 -11.43 -6.03
N GLN A 223 -19.94 -11.27 -6.46
CA GLN A 223 -20.33 -11.16 -7.87
C GLN A 223 -21.71 -10.54 -7.94
N ASN A 224 -21.99 -9.79 -9.00
CA ASN A 224 -23.23 -9.06 -9.26
C ASN A 224 -23.66 -8.15 -8.10
N GLY A 225 -22.70 -7.49 -7.44
CA GLY A 225 -22.94 -6.63 -6.29
C GLY A 225 -23.33 -7.38 -5.00
N GLU A 226 -23.25 -8.70 -4.98
CA GLU A 226 -23.67 -9.56 -3.86
C GLU A 226 -22.52 -10.47 -3.38
N MET A 227 -22.63 -10.95 -2.14
CA MET A 227 -21.71 -11.95 -1.60
C MET A 227 -22.21 -13.36 -1.95
N ARG A 228 -21.46 -14.09 -2.80
CA ARG A 228 -21.76 -15.48 -3.16
C ARG A 228 -21.52 -16.43 -2.00
N TYR A 229 -20.38 -16.28 -1.33
CA TYR A 229 -20.07 -17.01 -0.12
C TYR A 229 -19.07 -16.29 0.77
N ARG A 230 -19.08 -16.70 2.03
CA ARG A 230 -18.10 -16.38 3.05
C ARG A 230 -17.61 -17.67 3.69
N LYS A 231 -16.31 -17.86 3.70
CA LYS A 231 -15.62 -18.99 4.35
C LYS A 231 -14.82 -18.46 5.53
N SER A 232 -14.54 -19.34 6.48
CA SER A 232 -13.87 -18.95 7.71
C SER A 232 -12.85 -19.99 8.13
N VAL A 233 -11.60 -19.56 8.18
CA VAL A 233 -10.45 -20.40 8.48
C VAL A 233 -9.87 -19.95 9.84
N PRO A 234 -9.76 -20.85 10.84
CA PRO A 234 -9.06 -20.53 12.07
C PRO A 234 -7.59 -20.20 11.77
N LEU A 235 -7.06 -19.18 12.46
CA LEU A 235 -5.63 -18.90 12.47
C LEU A 235 -5.04 -19.34 13.81
N GLU A 236 -3.74 -19.65 13.79
CA GLU A 236 -3.01 -19.97 15.03
C GLU A 236 -2.77 -18.72 15.88
N TYR A 237 -2.53 -17.58 15.23
CA TYR A 237 -2.23 -16.30 15.85
C TYR A 237 -3.00 -15.16 15.16
N PRO A 238 -3.23 -14.02 15.84
CA PRO A 238 -3.83 -12.82 15.25
C PRO A 238 -2.81 -12.07 14.38
N CYS A 239 -2.27 -12.72 13.34
CA CYS A 239 -1.33 -12.10 12.42
C CYS A 239 -2.03 -11.05 11.54
N SER A 240 -1.35 -9.93 11.35
CA SER A 240 -1.71 -8.91 10.37
C SER A 240 -1.43 -9.46 8.98
N VAL A 241 -2.47 -9.53 8.15
CA VAL A 241 -2.39 -9.95 6.75
C VAL A 241 -2.94 -8.80 5.93
N HIS A 242 -2.09 -8.21 5.08
CA HIS A 242 -2.39 -7.03 4.30
C HIS A 242 -2.98 -7.40 2.93
N ASP A 243 -2.28 -8.27 2.22
CA ASP A 243 -2.61 -8.71 0.87
C ASP A 243 -2.72 -10.24 0.76
N PHE A 244 -3.27 -10.71 -0.35
CA PHE A 244 -3.33 -12.10 -0.75
C PHE A 244 -3.19 -12.21 -2.27
N SER A 245 -3.18 -13.40 -2.85
CA SER A 245 -3.31 -13.57 -4.30
C SER A 245 -4.21 -14.76 -4.61
N ILE A 246 -4.61 -14.89 -5.87
CA ILE A 246 -5.46 -15.99 -6.34
C ILE A 246 -4.83 -16.63 -7.58
N SER A 247 -5.09 -17.92 -7.74
CA SER A 247 -4.92 -18.66 -8.99
C SER A 247 -6.29 -19.21 -9.43
N SER A 248 -6.34 -19.93 -10.55
CA SER A 248 -7.57 -20.55 -11.06
C SER A 248 -8.33 -21.38 -10.02
N ASN A 249 -7.63 -22.06 -9.11
CA ASN A 249 -8.23 -22.94 -8.11
C ASN A 249 -7.93 -22.54 -6.66
N TYR A 250 -7.00 -21.63 -6.40
CA TYR A 250 -6.52 -21.36 -5.04
C TYR A 250 -6.57 -19.89 -4.63
N ALA A 251 -6.68 -19.66 -3.32
CA ALA A 251 -6.39 -18.38 -2.69
C ALA A 251 -5.19 -18.53 -1.76
N ILE A 252 -4.21 -17.64 -1.89
CA ILE A 252 -2.88 -17.76 -1.29
C ILE A 252 -2.64 -16.59 -0.34
N PHE A 253 -2.27 -16.90 0.89
CA PHE A 253 -1.96 -15.94 1.94
C PHE A 253 -0.56 -16.17 2.47
N TYR A 254 0.25 -15.11 2.54
CA TYR A 254 1.55 -15.13 3.20
C TYR A 254 1.37 -14.64 4.64
N LEU A 255 1.39 -15.57 5.59
CA LEU A 255 1.18 -15.32 7.01
C LEU A 255 2.52 -15.03 7.69
N SER A 256 2.88 -13.74 7.74
CA SER A 256 4.02 -13.26 8.53
C SER A 256 3.64 -13.17 10.02
N PRO A 257 4.56 -13.49 10.96
CA PRO A 257 4.31 -13.39 12.40
C PRO A 257 4.35 -11.93 12.90
N TYR A 258 3.55 -11.06 12.29
CA TYR A 258 3.35 -9.69 12.70
C TYR A 258 2.02 -9.56 13.44
N LEU A 259 2.06 -9.74 14.75
CA LEU A 259 0.91 -10.04 15.58
C LEU A 259 0.27 -8.78 16.16
N LEU A 260 -1.05 -8.70 16.12
CA LEU A 260 -1.79 -7.61 16.75
C LEU A 260 -2.16 -7.96 18.20
N ASP A 261 -1.70 -7.13 19.14
CA ASP A 261 -2.17 -7.12 20.52
C ASP A 261 -3.48 -6.34 20.65
N ILE A 262 -4.59 -7.06 20.50
CA ILE A 262 -5.94 -6.48 20.58
C ILE A 262 -6.19 -5.83 21.94
N ASN A 263 -5.69 -6.44 23.03
CA ASN A 263 -5.85 -5.88 24.37
C ASN A 263 -5.03 -4.58 24.53
N GLY A 264 -3.88 -4.52 23.87
CA GLY A 264 -3.08 -3.29 23.72
C GLY A 264 -3.85 -2.20 22.98
N LEU A 265 -4.44 -2.53 21.82
CA LEU A 265 -5.18 -1.58 20.98
C LEU A 265 -6.37 -0.93 21.70
N LEU A 266 -7.07 -1.68 22.55
CA LEU A 266 -8.21 -1.18 23.32
C LEU A 266 -7.83 -0.22 24.45
N LYS A 267 -6.55 -0.11 24.82
CA LYS A 267 -6.10 0.84 25.86
C LYS A 267 -6.17 2.28 25.34
N GLU A 268 -6.47 3.22 26.23
CA GLU A 268 -6.48 4.63 25.88
C GLU A 268 -5.09 5.10 25.41
N GLY A 269 -5.05 5.94 24.38
CA GLY A 269 -3.81 6.49 23.81
C GLY A 269 -2.96 5.52 22.99
N LYS A 270 -3.33 4.24 22.87
CA LYS A 270 -2.62 3.25 22.04
C LYS A 270 -3.09 3.26 20.59
N THR A 271 -2.12 3.15 19.67
CA THR A 271 -2.32 3.05 18.21
C THR A 271 -2.23 1.58 17.75
N VAL A 272 -2.62 1.30 16.50
CA VAL A 272 -2.41 -0.03 15.91
C VAL A 272 -0.92 -0.34 15.79
N MET A 273 -0.13 0.63 15.32
CA MET A 273 1.32 0.50 15.18
C MET A 273 2.02 0.15 16.50
N GLU A 274 1.64 0.81 17.61
CA GLU A 274 2.17 0.46 18.95
C GLU A 274 1.67 -0.88 19.49
N SER A 275 0.61 -1.44 18.90
CA SER A 275 0.00 -2.70 19.30
C SER A 275 0.43 -3.87 18.41
N LEU A 276 1.24 -3.62 17.37
CA LEU A 276 1.79 -4.64 16.50
C LEU A 276 3.17 -5.10 16.98
N ARG A 277 3.40 -6.42 16.98
CA ARG A 277 4.68 -7.02 17.36
C ARG A 277 5.20 -7.94 16.27
N TRP A 278 6.46 -7.75 15.90
CA TRP A 278 7.17 -8.63 14.98
C TRP A 278 7.85 -9.77 15.76
N GLU A 279 7.45 -11.02 15.49
CA GLU A 279 7.94 -12.23 16.17
C GLU A 279 8.54 -13.22 15.13
N PRO A 280 9.65 -12.85 14.43
CA PRO A 280 10.22 -13.60 13.30
C PRO A 280 10.65 -15.03 13.67
N GLU A 281 10.97 -15.29 14.94
CA GLU A 281 11.35 -16.60 15.47
C GLU A 281 10.24 -17.66 15.32
N ARG A 282 8.99 -17.24 15.15
CA ARG A 282 7.87 -18.16 14.85
C ARG A 282 7.88 -18.69 13.42
N GLY A 283 8.58 -18.00 12.53
CA GLY A 283 8.56 -18.27 11.10
C GLY A 283 7.26 -17.83 10.42
N SER A 284 7.39 -17.50 9.15
CA SER A 284 6.30 -17.17 8.24
C SER A 284 5.77 -18.43 7.56
N ARG A 285 4.48 -18.42 7.21
CA ARG A 285 3.80 -19.55 6.58
C ARG A 285 3.06 -19.14 5.31
N LEU A 286 3.09 -19.97 4.28
CA LEU A 286 2.21 -19.86 3.12
C LEU A 286 0.97 -20.71 3.36
N LEU A 287 -0.19 -20.08 3.43
CA LEU A 287 -1.49 -20.73 3.54
C LEU A 287 -2.18 -20.71 2.17
N VAL A 288 -2.52 -21.89 1.64
CA VAL A 288 -3.25 -22.06 0.38
C VAL A 288 -4.61 -22.66 0.67
N LEU A 289 -5.66 -21.94 0.27
CA LEU A 289 -7.04 -22.38 0.37
C LEU A 289 -7.54 -22.83 -1.00
N ASP A 290 -8.38 -23.87 -1.05
CA ASP A 290 -9.24 -24.10 -2.21
C ASP A 290 -10.18 -22.92 -2.37
N ARG A 291 -10.18 -22.31 -3.55
CA ARG A 291 -10.92 -21.09 -3.82
C ARG A 291 -12.42 -21.30 -3.66
N LYS A 292 -12.98 -22.45 -4.04
CA LYS A 292 -14.43 -22.73 -4.02
C LYS A 292 -14.92 -23.16 -2.64
N THR A 293 -14.23 -24.09 -2.01
CA THR A 293 -14.65 -24.65 -0.71
C THR A 293 -14.22 -23.76 0.45
N GLY A 294 -13.10 -23.03 0.30
CA GLY A 294 -12.41 -22.27 1.34
C GLY A 294 -11.61 -23.14 2.30
N GLU A 295 -11.43 -24.42 1.99
CA GLU A 295 -10.70 -25.36 2.84
C GLU A 295 -9.18 -25.16 2.68
N PRO A 296 -8.41 -25.20 3.78
CA PRO A 296 -6.96 -25.12 3.71
C PRO A 296 -6.39 -26.41 3.14
N ILE A 297 -5.73 -26.32 1.98
CA ILE A 297 -5.12 -27.46 1.29
C ILE A 297 -3.64 -27.58 1.64
N ILE A 298 -2.95 -26.44 1.77
CA ILE A 298 -1.52 -26.38 2.06
C ILE A 298 -1.27 -25.33 3.15
N SER A 299 -0.38 -25.65 4.09
CA SER A 299 0.19 -24.68 5.02
C SER A 299 1.67 -25.01 5.22
N LEU A 300 2.56 -24.21 4.62
CA LEU A 300 4.00 -24.51 4.56
C LEU A 300 4.84 -23.42 5.22
N PRO A 301 5.94 -23.76 5.90
CA PRO A 301 6.92 -22.77 6.32
C PRO A 301 7.62 -22.15 5.09
N VAL A 302 7.82 -20.83 5.09
CA VAL A 302 8.47 -20.09 3.98
C VAL A 302 9.72 -19.29 4.41
N GLY A 303 10.09 -19.38 5.68
CA GLY A 303 11.23 -18.65 6.26
C GLY A 303 10.77 -17.76 7.41
N ASN A 304 11.41 -16.61 7.61
CA ASN A 304 11.10 -15.66 8.69
C ASN A 304 10.97 -14.21 8.16
N ARG A 305 10.69 -14.06 6.87
CA ARG A 305 10.53 -12.76 6.20
C ARG A 305 9.11 -12.22 6.33
N HIS A 306 8.96 -10.91 6.28
CA HIS A 306 7.66 -10.25 6.18
C HIS A 306 7.24 -10.11 4.71
N CYS A 307 5.96 -10.31 4.40
CA CYS A 307 5.40 -10.02 3.08
C CYS A 307 4.29 -8.98 3.23
N LEU A 308 4.45 -7.83 2.58
CA LEU A 308 3.38 -6.82 2.53
C LEU A 308 2.46 -7.10 1.33
N HIS A 309 3.03 -7.15 0.12
CA HIS A 309 2.29 -7.34 -1.12
C HIS A 309 2.65 -8.65 -1.82
N LEU A 310 1.63 -9.31 -2.37
CA LEU A 310 1.81 -10.43 -3.31
C LEU A 310 1.73 -9.88 -4.74
N ILE A 311 2.51 -10.47 -5.65
CA ILE A 311 2.63 -9.99 -7.02
C ILE A 311 1.59 -10.67 -7.91
N ASN A 312 1.67 -12.00 -8.04
CA ASN A 312 0.72 -12.82 -8.79
C ASN A 312 0.87 -14.29 -8.37
N SER A 313 -0.15 -15.10 -8.62
CA SER A 313 -0.09 -16.56 -8.42
C SER A 313 -0.77 -17.28 -9.58
N PHE A 314 -0.20 -18.38 -10.06
CA PHE A 314 -0.77 -19.16 -11.16
C PHE A 314 -0.40 -20.63 -11.06
N GLU A 315 -1.18 -21.46 -11.75
CA GLU A 315 -0.97 -22.91 -11.79
C GLU A 315 -0.31 -23.31 -13.12
N GLN A 316 0.66 -24.22 -13.07
CA GLN A 316 1.32 -24.78 -14.25
C GLN A 316 1.51 -26.29 -14.07
N GLY A 317 0.62 -27.07 -14.67
CA GLY A 317 0.56 -28.52 -14.43
C GLY A 317 0.20 -28.78 -12.97
N GLU A 318 1.04 -29.55 -12.27
CA GLU A 318 0.84 -29.88 -10.85
C GLU A 318 1.59 -28.93 -9.90
N ARG A 319 1.97 -27.75 -10.40
CA ARG A 319 2.69 -26.74 -9.64
C ARG A 319 1.84 -25.50 -9.43
N LEU A 320 1.94 -24.94 -8.24
CA LEU A 320 1.46 -23.61 -7.91
C LEU A 320 2.66 -22.67 -7.81
N ILE A 321 2.66 -21.60 -8.60
CA ILE A 321 3.67 -20.55 -8.59
C ILE A 321 3.09 -19.37 -7.81
N VAL A 322 3.84 -18.87 -6.83
CA VAL A 322 3.45 -17.75 -5.97
C VAL A 322 4.57 -16.74 -5.92
N ASP A 323 4.30 -15.53 -6.40
CA ASP A 323 5.25 -14.44 -6.43
C ASP A 323 4.91 -13.41 -5.35
N VAL A 324 5.90 -13.03 -4.56
CA VAL A 324 5.76 -12.17 -3.38
C VAL A 324 6.88 -11.14 -3.31
N VAL A 325 6.66 -10.07 -2.55
CA VAL A 325 7.74 -9.17 -2.12
C VAL A 325 8.07 -9.45 -0.66
N GLU A 326 9.25 -10.01 -0.42
CA GLU A 326 9.72 -10.33 0.94
C GLU A 326 10.65 -9.25 1.47
N TYR A 327 10.50 -8.93 2.75
CA TYR A 327 11.33 -8.01 3.50
C TYR A 327 11.93 -8.67 4.73
N ASP A 328 13.07 -8.17 5.18
CA ASP A 328 13.73 -8.66 6.38
C ASP A 328 12.88 -8.42 7.64
N GLU A 329 12.01 -7.40 7.63
CA GLU A 329 11.05 -7.07 8.69
C GLU A 329 9.89 -6.18 8.16
N PRO A 330 8.81 -5.98 8.94
CA PRO A 330 7.62 -5.23 8.49
C PRO A 330 7.88 -3.76 8.15
N LEU A 331 7.22 -3.26 7.09
CA LEU A 331 7.45 -1.90 6.60
C LEU A 331 6.71 -0.79 7.36
N TYR A 332 5.60 -1.10 8.04
CA TYR A 332 4.73 -0.10 8.67
C TYR A 332 5.48 0.85 9.62
N GLY A 333 6.48 0.35 10.35
CA GLY A 333 7.30 1.19 11.23
C GLY A 333 8.06 2.30 10.50
N TYR A 334 8.34 2.13 9.20
CA TYR A 334 9.04 3.07 8.35
C TYR A 334 8.14 4.14 7.71
N TYR A 335 6.81 4.03 7.89
CA TYR A 335 5.84 5.02 7.44
C TYR A 335 5.62 6.13 8.49
N GLN A 336 6.51 6.23 9.49
CA GLN A 336 6.49 7.27 10.51
C GLN A 336 7.92 7.58 11.04
N PRO A 337 8.14 8.78 11.62
CA PRO A 337 7.23 9.91 11.60
C PRO A 337 7.21 10.57 10.21
N ILE A 338 6.06 11.09 9.78
CA ILE A 338 6.01 12.06 8.70
C ILE A 338 6.72 13.35 9.18
N PRO A 339 7.54 14.01 8.34
CA PRO A 339 7.89 13.66 6.95
C PRO A 339 9.13 12.76 6.82
N ASP A 340 9.76 12.37 7.92
CA ASP A 340 11.01 11.59 8.00
C ASP A 340 10.81 10.07 7.78
N LEU A 341 10.07 9.74 6.72
CA LEU A 341 9.77 8.37 6.33
C LEU A 341 11.03 7.61 5.89
N PHE A 342 10.96 6.28 6.00
CA PHE A 342 11.97 5.34 5.48
C PHE A 342 13.39 5.56 5.99
N SER A 343 13.52 6.30 7.10
CA SER A 343 14.74 6.72 7.74
C SER A 343 15.83 5.63 7.80
N ASN A 344 15.44 4.38 8.10
CA ASN A 344 16.31 3.20 8.11
C ASN A 344 15.63 1.98 7.45
N VAL A 345 14.87 2.19 6.36
CA VAL A 345 14.03 1.14 5.74
C VAL A 345 14.77 -0.18 5.50
N SER A 346 14.09 -1.27 5.84
CA SER A 346 14.56 -2.64 5.70
C SER A 346 14.75 -3.04 4.24
N GLN A 347 15.70 -3.95 4.00
CA GLN A 347 15.89 -4.56 2.68
C GLN A 347 14.78 -5.56 2.37
N GLY A 348 14.54 -5.77 1.08
CA GLY A 348 13.56 -6.71 0.58
C GLY A 348 13.56 -6.76 -0.94
N GLY A 349 12.94 -7.80 -1.51
CA GLY A 349 12.93 -8.01 -2.95
C GLY A 349 11.89 -9.04 -3.43
N PRO A 350 11.67 -9.14 -4.75
CA PRO A 350 10.75 -10.12 -5.33
C PRO A 350 11.27 -11.54 -5.20
N VAL A 351 10.40 -12.45 -4.76
CA VAL A 351 10.67 -13.88 -4.62
C VAL A 351 9.53 -14.69 -5.25
N ARG A 352 9.88 -15.64 -6.09
CA ARG A 352 9.01 -16.66 -6.67
C ARG A 352 9.18 -17.97 -5.91
N LEU A 353 8.07 -18.49 -5.39
CA LEU A 353 7.96 -19.79 -4.74
C LEU A 353 7.27 -20.76 -5.70
N VAL A 354 7.86 -21.92 -5.93
CA VAL A 354 7.23 -23.00 -6.71
C VAL A 354 6.87 -24.13 -5.77
N ILE A 355 5.57 -24.40 -5.67
CA ILE A 355 5.00 -25.43 -4.81
C ILE A 355 4.54 -26.59 -5.67
N ASP A 356 4.98 -27.81 -5.35
CA ASP A 356 4.42 -29.02 -5.90
C ASP A 356 3.11 -29.37 -5.18
N LEU A 357 2.00 -29.47 -5.92
CA LEU A 357 0.67 -29.68 -5.33
C LEU A 357 0.45 -31.12 -4.85
N GLN A 358 1.22 -32.09 -5.36
CA GLN A 358 1.11 -33.49 -4.94
C GLN A 358 1.85 -33.73 -3.63
N SER A 359 3.14 -33.39 -3.58
CA SER A 359 3.96 -33.53 -2.35
C SER A 359 3.62 -32.46 -1.31
N ARG A 360 3.03 -31.34 -1.76
CA ARG A 360 2.75 -30.14 -0.95
C ARG A 360 4.04 -29.58 -0.36
N GLU A 361 5.09 -29.49 -1.17
CA GLU A 361 6.39 -28.95 -0.77
C GLU A 361 6.79 -27.78 -1.66
N ILE A 362 7.58 -26.86 -1.11
CA ILE A 362 8.26 -25.83 -1.91
C ILE A 362 9.46 -26.51 -2.56
N ILE A 363 9.42 -26.69 -3.87
CA ILE A 363 10.45 -27.37 -4.65
C ILE A 363 11.47 -26.39 -5.25
N GLU A 364 11.12 -25.11 -5.35
CA GLU A 364 12.00 -24.07 -5.88
C GLU A 364 11.71 -22.71 -5.23
N ARG A 365 12.78 -21.93 -5.03
CA ARG A 365 12.74 -20.54 -4.57
C ARG A 365 13.66 -19.73 -5.46
N ILE A 366 13.11 -18.73 -6.14
CA ILE A 366 13.84 -17.87 -7.07
C ILE A 366 13.72 -16.44 -6.57
N ALA A 367 14.83 -15.80 -6.23
CA ALA A 367 14.86 -14.39 -5.86
C ALA A 367 15.45 -13.55 -7.01
N LEU A 368 14.87 -12.39 -7.26
CA LEU A 368 15.49 -11.39 -8.14
C LEU A 368 16.53 -10.59 -7.35
N ASP A 369 17.66 -10.26 -7.98
CA ASP A 369 18.76 -9.52 -7.36
C ASP A 369 18.47 -8.01 -7.27
N TYR A 370 17.42 -7.67 -6.52
CA TYR A 370 17.01 -6.29 -6.24
C TYR A 370 16.49 -6.17 -4.80
N LEU A 371 17.36 -5.67 -3.92
CA LEU A 371 17.10 -5.60 -2.47
C LEU A 371 16.75 -4.19 -1.96
N LYS A 372 16.32 -3.29 -2.84
CA LYS A 372 16.18 -1.86 -2.55
C LYS A 372 14.78 -1.45 -2.08
N ALA A 373 14.26 -2.23 -1.13
CA ALA A 373 12.91 -2.06 -0.56
C ALA A 373 11.84 -1.77 -1.64
N PRO A 374 11.74 -2.61 -2.69
CA PRO A 374 10.78 -2.40 -3.75
C PRO A 374 9.36 -2.56 -3.23
N ASP A 375 8.42 -1.74 -3.67
CA ASP A 375 7.01 -1.92 -3.33
C ASP A 375 6.08 -1.57 -4.51
N PHE A 376 4.78 -1.78 -4.32
CA PHE A 376 3.75 -1.62 -5.36
C PHE A 376 4.06 -2.45 -6.62
N PRO A 377 4.20 -3.78 -6.48
CA PRO A 377 4.47 -4.64 -7.62
C PRO A 377 3.25 -4.68 -8.55
N ALA A 378 3.49 -4.40 -9.82
CA ALA A 378 2.49 -4.37 -10.86
C ALA A 378 2.85 -5.33 -11.98
N THR A 379 1.81 -5.91 -12.60
CA THR A 379 1.94 -6.83 -13.74
C THR A 379 0.97 -6.40 -14.84
N ASP A 380 1.03 -7.05 -16.01
CA ASP A 380 -0.04 -6.93 -16.98
C ASP A 380 -1.34 -7.53 -16.39
N PRO A 381 -2.41 -6.75 -16.15
CA PRO A 381 -3.63 -7.25 -15.53
C PRO A 381 -4.31 -8.36 -16.35
N ARG A 382 -4.02 -8.46 -17.66
CA ARG A 382 -4.49 -9.56 -18.53
C ARG A 382 -3.82 -10.91 -18.18
N ARG A 383 -2.74 -10.87 -17.38
CA ARG A 383 -1.98 -12.03 -16.90
C ARG A 383 -2.24 -12.34 -15.43
N ALA A 384 -3.16 -11.65 -14.77
CA ALA A 384 -3.61 -12.05 -13.44
C ALA A 384 -4.04 -13.52 -13.47
N MET A 385 -3.58 -14.32 -12.50
CA MET A 385 -3.82 -15.78 -12.43
C MET A 385 -3.15 -16.64 -13.53
N HIS A 386 -2.38 -16.03 -14.44
CA HIS A 386 -1.69 -16.72 -15.53
C HIS A 386 -0.17 -16.52 -15.46
N SER A 387 0.55 -17.38 -16.19
CA SER A 387 2.00 -17.26 -16.33
C SER A 387 2.40 -15.94 -17.00
N TYR A 388 3.46 -15.34 -16.48
CA TYR A 388 4.00 -14.06 -16.88
C TYR A 388 5.48 -13.95 -16.50
N ASP A 389 6.21 -13.10 -17.23
CA ASP A 389 7.65 -12.88 -17.02
C ASP A 389 7.97 -11.47 -16.54
N GLU A 390 7.18 -10.47 -16.93
CA GLU A 390 7.49 -9.05 -16.70
C GLU A 390 6.69 -8.46 -15.54
N LEU A 391 7.36 -7.67 -14.69
CA LEU A 391 6.76 -6.90 -13.62
C LEU A 391 7.39 -5.52 -13.50
N TRP A 392 6.65 -4.59 -12.91
CA TRP A 392 7.11 -3.25 -12.57
C TRP A 392 6.92 -2.99 -11.08
N MET A 393 7.79 -2.18 -10.49
CA MET A 393 7.70 -1.82 -9.07
C MET A 393 8.41 -0.50 -8.82
N LEU A 394 8.04 0.17 -7.73
CA LEU A 394 8.80 1.30 -7.21
C LEU A 394 9.91 0.80 -6.31
N GLY A 395 11.02 1.53 -6.18
CA GLY A 395 12.06 1.20 -5.22
C GLY A 395 12.80 2.41 -4.68
N ILE A 396 13.58 2.18 -3.63
CA ILE A 396 14.31 3.21 -2.88
C ILE A 396 15.81 2.98 -3.07
N SER A 397 16.43 3.74 -3.97
CA SER A 397 17.81 3.57 -4.43
C SER A 397 18.86 3.58 -3.30
N THR A 398 18.52 4.25 -2.19
CA THR A 398 19.35 4.46 -1.00
C THR A 398 19.00 3.57 0.19
N THR A 399 18.22 2.50 -0.02
CA THR A 399 17.94 1.47 1.00
C THR A 399 19.22 0.99 1.69
N GLY A 400 19.16 0.79 3.01
CA GLY A 400 20.31 0.42 3.83
C GLY A 400 21.22 1.58 4.25
N ARG A 401 21.00 2.80 3.76
CA ARG A 401 21.65 4.02 4.27
C ARG A 401 20.77 4.72 5.29
N PRO A 402 21.30 5.27 6.39
CA PRO A 402 20.51 6.08 7.30
C PRO A 402 20.14 7.41 6.64
N GLY A 403 18.93 7.90 6.90
CA GLY A 403 18.46 9.17 6.36
C GLY A 403 17.03 9.14 5.84
N ARG A 404 16.32 10.27 5.90
CA ARG A 404 15.00 10.43 5.29
C ARG A 404 15.09 10.12 3.80
N LYS A 405 14.24 9.24 3.29
CA LYS A 405 14.25 8.81 1.88
C LYS A 405 12.84 8.47 1.41
N PHE A 406 12.66 8.30 0.10
CA PHE A 406 11.38 7.92 -0.51
C PHE A 406 11.62 7.15 -1.81
N PHE A 407 10.57 6.61 -2.41
CA PHE A 407 10.65 5.95 -3.72
C PHE A 407 11.19 6.89 -4.79
N ASP A 408 12.26 6.48 -5.46
CA ASP A 408 12.99 7.26 -6.46
C ASP A 408 13.43 6.41 -7.66
N GLN A 409 13.02 5.15 -7.72
CA GLN A 409 13.25 4.25 -8.84
C GLN A 409 11.93 3.67 -9.36
N LEU A 410 11.74 3.65 -10.68
CA LEU A 410 10.80 2.74 -11.35
C LEU A 410 11.63 1.60 -11.95
N VAL A 411 11.32 0.37 -11.55
CA VAL A 411 12.06 -0.83 -11.93
C VAL A 411 11.20 -1.66 -12.86
N HIS A 412 11.74 -2.04 -14.00
CA HIS A 412 11.20 -3.10 -14.85
C HIS A 412 12.05 -4.36 -14.63
N ALA A 413 11.39 -5.43 -14.21
CA ALA A 413 12.03 -6.69 -13.84
C ALA A 413 11.45 -7.86 -14.64
N ARG A 414 12.27 -8.91 -14.77
CA ARG A 414 11.98 -10.09 -15.60
C ARG A 414 12.37 -11.38 -14.91
N TRP A 415 11.40 -12.28 -14.74
CA TRP A 415 11.60 -13.60 -14.16
C TRP A 415 12.46 -14.52 -15.04
N ASP A 416 12.19 -14.57 -16.35
CA ASP A 416 12.86 -15.45 -17.31
C ASP A 416 14.36 -15.14 -17.46
N GLN A 417 14.74 -13.87 -17.29
CA GLN A 417 16.12 -13.39 -17.37
C GLN A 417 16.78 -13.23 -16.00
N HIS A 418 16.04 -13.44 -14.91
CA HIS A 418 16.47 -13.08 -13.54
C HIS A 418 17.03 -11.65 -13.48
N SER A 419 16.41 -10.72 -14.22
CA SER A 419 16.97 -9.40 -14.51
C SER A 419 16.14 -8.30 -13.90
N VAL A 420 16.83 -7.30 -13.37
CA VAL A 420 16.29 -6.04 -12.83
C VAL A 420 17.05 -4.83 -13.40
N GLY A 421 17.67 -5.00 -14.57
CA GLY A 421 18.64 -4.05 -15.12
C GLY A 421 18.04 -2.81 -15.78
N ASP A 422 16.73 -2.78 -16.02
CA ASP A 422 16.05 -1.67 -16.65
C ASP A 422 15.37 -0.80 -15.59
N ILE A 423 16.10 0.21 -15.10
CA ILE A 423 15.69 1.06 -13.98
C ILE A 423 15.70 2.52 -14.41
N TYR A 424 14.58 3.21 -14.26
CA TYR A 424 14.53 4.65 -14.26
C TYR A 424 14.86 5.17 -12.86
N GLN A 425 15.92 5.98 -12.77
CA GLN A 425 16.27 6.72 -11.56
C GLN A 425 15.73 8.15 -11.69
N CYS A 426 14.94 8.58 -10.72
CA CYS A 426 14.48 9.96 -10.65
C CYS A 426 15.67 10.93 -10.57
N PRO A 427 15.57 12.10 -11.23
CA PRO A 427 16.48 13.22 -10.95
C PRO A 427 16.38 13.63 -9.46
N PRO A 428 17.39 14.36 -8.94
CA PRO A 428 17.33 14.86 -7.57
C PRO A 428 16.04 15.63 -7.27
N MET A 429 15.53 15.47 -6.05
CA MET A 429 14.29 16.11 -5.57
C MET A 429 13.00 15.69 -6.33
N ARG A 430 13.03 14.54 -6.99
CA ARG A 430 11.84 13.91 -7.57
C ARG A 430 11.60 12.55 -6.97
N TYR A 431 10.34 12.30 -6.65
CA TYR A 431 9.91 11.10 -5.93
C TYR A 431 8.72 10.48 -6.65
N LEU A 432 8.67 9.16 -6.67
CA LEU A 432 7.58 8.43 -7.28
C LEU A 432 6.53 8.07 -6.23
N GLY A 433 5.28 8.03 -6.66
CA GLY A 433 4.17 7.55 -5.86
C GLY A 433 3.14 6.89 -6.77
N GLY A 434 2.12 6.33 -6.15
CA GLY A 434 1.14 5.53 -6.87
C GLY A 434 1.73 4.25 -7.45
N GLU A 435 0.97 3.17 -7.36
CA GLU A 435 1.31 1.92 -8.01
C GLU A 435 1.53 2.16 -9.51
N PRO A 436 2.66 1.68 -10.09
CA PRO A 436 2.84 1.65 -11.53
C PRO A 436 1.71 0.85 -12.16
N VAL A 437 1.11 1.33 -13.25
CA VAL A 437 0.03 0.60 -13.93
C VAL A 437 0.41 0.35 -15.37
N PHE A 438 0.45 -0.94 -15.74
CA PHE A 438 0.61 -1.35 -17.12
C PHE A 438 -0.69 -1.13 -17.91
N ILE A 439 -0.58 -0.48 -19.05
CA ILE A 439 -1.65 -0.28 -20.03
C ILE A 439 -1.20 -0.97 -21.32
N GLY A 440 -1.74 -2.17 -21.54
CA GLY A 440 -1.40 -3.00 -22.69
C GLY A 440 -2.11 -2.58 -23.97
N GLU A 441 -1.38 -2.65 -25.08
CA GLU A 441 -1.96 -2.56 -26.41
C GLU A 441 -2.85 -3.81 -26.67
N PRO A 442 -4.12 -3.63 -27.08
CA PRO A 442 -5.01 -4.76 -27.35
C PRO A 442 -4.44 -5.74 -28.38
N GLY A 443 -4.44 -7.04 -28.05
CA GLY A 443 -3.92 -8.10 -28.92
C GLY A 443 -2.40 -8.17 -29.02
N SER A 444 -1.68 -7.37 -28.24
CA SER A 444 -0.23 -7.24 -28.24
C SER A 444 0.34 -7.45 -26.82
N GLY A 445 1.61 -7.88 -26.76
CA GLY A 445 2.38 -7.91 -25.51
C GLY A 445 2.97 -6.55 -25.14
N ASN A 446 2.94 -5.57 -26.06
CA ASN A 446 3.48 -4.24 -25.82
C ASN A 446 2.52 -3.39 -25.00
N GLY A 447 3.04 -2.32 -24.41
CA GLY A 447 2.25 -1.37 -23.64
C GLY A 447 3.07 -0.21 -23.11
N VAL A 448 2.42 0.58 -22.28
CA VAL A 448 3.05 1.64 -21.50
C VAL A 448 2.84 1.40 -20.01
N VAL A 449 3.71 1.96 -19.17
CA VAL A 449 3.51 2.00 -17.72
C VAL A 449 3.31 3.44 -17.30
N ILE A 450 2.29 3.69 -16.48
CA ILE A 450 2.01 5.00 -15.88
C ILE A 450 2.24 4.97 -14.38
N CYS A 451 2.92 5.98 -13.82
CA CYS A 451 3.00 6.19 -12.36
C CYS A 451 3.02 7.69 -12.03
N GLN A 452 2.86 8.04 -10.76
CA GLN A 452 2.89 9.42 -10.30
C GLN A 452 4.33 9.86 -9.98
N GLU A 453 4.64 11.12 -10.26
CA GLU A 453 5.86 11.78 -9.77
C GLU A 453 5.48 13.06 -9.02
N PHE A 454 6.21 13.32 -7.94
CA PHE A 454 6.23 14.57 -7.20
C PHE A 454 7.59 15.26 -7.42
N ASP A 455 7.57 16.46 -7.99
CA ASP A 455 8.73 17.34 -8.12
C ASP A 455 8.75 18.30 -6.93
N ALA A 456 9.64 18.04 -5.97
CA ALA A 456 9.71 18.81 -4.73
C ALA A 456 10.28 20.22 -4.91
N ALA A 457 11.12 20.42 -5.94
CA ALA A 457 11.69 21.73 -6.23
C ALA A 457 10.64 22.65 -6.84
N ALA A 458 9.85 22.14 -7.79
CA ALA A 458 8.76 22.88 -8.42
C ALA A 458 7.48 22.90 -7.57
N ARG A 459 7.36 22.00 -6.58
CA ARG A 459 6.13 21.72 -5.83
C ARG A 459 4.94 21.42 -6.75
N LYS A 460 5.17 20.52 -7.70
CA LYS A 460 4.15 20.08 -8.67
C LYS A 460 4.11 18.57 -8.76
N SER A 461 2.93 18.03 -9.03
CA SER A 461 2.77 16.62 -9.34
C SER A 461 2.63 16.40 -10.85
N SER A 462 2.96 15.20 -11.31
CA SER A 462 2.81 14.80 -12.70
C SER A 462 2.49 13.31 -12.78
N PHE A 463 1.87 12.89 -13.87
CA PHE A 463 1.84 11.48 -14.25
C PHE A 463 2.88 11.23 -15.33
N LEU A 464 3.70 10.21 -15.15
CA LEU A 464 4.77 9.81 -16.04
C LEU A 464 4.33 8.58 -16.82
N VAL A 465 4.50 8.61 -18.14
CA VAL A 465 4.21 7.46 -19.03
C VAL A 465 5.52 6.99 -19.64
N PHE A 466 5.82 5.70 -19.46
CA PHE A 466 7.03 5.02 -19.91
C PHE A 466 6.69 3.98 -20.97
N GLU A 467 7.64 3.69 -21.86
CA GLU A 467 7.59 2.47 -22.66
C GLU A 467 7.79 1.26 -21.72
N ALA A 468 6.82 0.34 -21.68
CA ALA A 468 6.77 -0.69 -20.63
C ALA A 468 8.00 -1.61 -20.63
N ALA A 469 8.48 -1.98 -21.82
CA ALA A 469 9.63 -2.86 -21.99
C ALA A 469 10.99 -2.17 -21.72
N ARG A 470 11.00 -0.83 -21.59
CA ARG A 470 12.24 -0.06 -21.46
C ARG A 470 12.02 1.25 -20.68
N VAL A 471 12.08 1.18 -19.35
CA VAL A 471 11.85 2.33 -18.47
C VAL A 471 13.10 3.19 -18.25
N ALA A 472 14.31 2.63 -18.34
CA ALA A 472 15.56 3.34 -18.00
C ALA A 472 15.81 4.67 -18.73
N PRO A 473 15.44 4.85 -20.02
CA PRO A 473 15.57 6.13 -20.71
C PRO A 473 14.71 7.26 -20.11
N GLY A 474 13.73 6.93 -19.26
CA GLY A 474 12.78 7.87 -18.68
C GLY A 474 11.44 7.92 -19.40
N PRO A 475 10.53 8.80 -18.94
CA PRO A 475 9.18 8.86 -19.47
C PRO A 475 9.16 9.38 -20.91
N VAL A 476 8.38 8.72 -21.77
CA VAL A 476 8.13 9.16 -23.16
C VAL A 476 7.13 10.31 -23.21
N THR A 477 6.20 10.35 -22.26
CA THR A 477 5.20 11.40 -22.11
C THR A 477 5.05 11.76 -20.64
N ARG A 478 4.87 13.06 -20.38
CA ARG A 478 4.60 13.61 -19.05
C ARG A 478 3.28 14.37 -19.06
N ILE A 479 2.47 14.18 -18.04
CA ILE A 479 1.17 14.83 -17.85
C ILE A 479 1.25 15.67 -16.57
N PRO A 480 1.75 16.92 -16.63
CA PRO A 480 1.89 17.77 -15.46
C PRO A 480 0.55 18.24 -14.92
N LEU A 481 0.50 18.44 -13.60
CA LEU A 481 -0.54 19.21 -12.92
C LEU A 481 0.04 20.56 -12.51
N ASP A 482 -0.78 21.59 -12.52
CA ASP A 482 -0.36 22.93 -12.07
C ASP A 482 -0.24 23.04 -10.55
N ASP A 483 -0.90 22.14 -9.83
CA ASP A 483 -0.94 22.05 -8.37
C ASP A 483 -0.35 20.71 -7.85
N LEU A 484 -0.29 20.60 -6.53
CA LEU A 484 0.09 19.39 -5.83
C LEU A 484 -1.05 18.36 -5.86
N LEU A 485 -0.68 17.11 -6.13
CA LEU A 485 -1.48 15.93 -5.86
C LEU A 485 -0.74 15.08 -4.81
N TYR A 486 -1.49 14.56 -3.83
CA TYR A 486 -0.99 13.63 -2.81
C TYR A 486 -0.21 12.48 -3.43
N LEU A 487 0.80 11.96 -2.72
CA LEU A 487 1.48 10.72 -3.13
C LEU A 487 0.56 9.53 -2.84
N GLY A 488 0.06 8.91 -3.92
CA GLY A 488 -0.91 7.83 -3.81
C GLY A 488 -0.31 6.47 -3.44
N PHE A 489 -1.20 5.55 -3.08
CA PHE A 489 -0.91 4.13 -2.86
C PHE A 489 -1.33 3.32 -4.09
N HIS A 490 -2.46 2.63 -4.07
CA HIS A 490 -2.85 1.72 -5.14
C HIS A 490 -3.59 2.41 -6.27
N ALA A 491 -3.35 1.89 -7.47
CA ALA A 491 -3.90 2.41 -8.70
C ALA A 491 -4.33 1.29 -9.64
N GLY A 492 -5.22 1.63 -10.59
CA GLY A 492 -5.63 0.70 -11.63
C GLY A 492 -6.11 1.42 -12.87
N PHE A 493 -6.06 0.73 -14.00
CA PHE A 493 -6.56 1.25 -15.27
C PHE A 493 -7.79 0.49 -15.72
N ARG A 494 -8.87 1.21 -16.02
CA ARG A 494 -10.05 0.68 -16.67
C ARG A 494 -10.08 1.12 -18.11
N PHE A 495 -10.02 0.19 -19.05
CA PHE A 495 -10.21 0.47 -20.48
C PHE A 495 -11.60 1.06 -20.75
N GLY A 496 -11.64 2.01 -21.69
CA GLY A 496 -12.84 2.75 -22.10
C GLY A 496 -13.63 2.10 -23.22
#